data_AF-A0A2N8ZI34-F1
#
_entry.id   AF-A0A2N8ZI34-F1
#
_cell.length_a   1.000
_cell.length_b   1.000
_cell.length_c   1.000
_cell.angle_alpha   90.00
_cell.angle_beta   90.00
_cell.angle_gamma   90.00
#
_symmetry.space_group_name_H-M   'P 1'
#
loop_
_entity.id
_entity.type
_entity.pdbx_description
1 polymer ?
#
loop_
_entity_poly.entity_id
_entity_poly.type
_entity_poly.pdbx_seq_one_letter_code
_entity_poly.pdbx_strand_id
1 'polypeptide(L)'
;MKYPEYLLAAKRHSETCKVLQERIEACLSADQEQSLQFQNLVLSLYYLSGYIVECSLKYKILDLLGFDININVDKSGCNGSGIIKYNEIATHKFDDLQNRLSSLISDLTYESNNSQIEQLLINWDPSIRYKDIDLPYSDVKDFYLHTRSFLRNM
;
A
#
# COMPACT_ATOMS: atom_id res chain seq x y z
N MET A 1 -10.71 12.35 -5.45
CA MET A 1 -9.79 11.48 -6.20
C MET A 1 -10.62 10.64 -7.13
N LYS A 2 -10.28 10.58 -8.42
CA LYS A 2 -10.89 9.66 -9.38
C LYS A 2 -10.25 8.28 -9.21
N TYR A 3 -10.98 7.19 -9.45
CA TYR A 3 -10.42 5.87 -9.14
C TYR A 3 -9.12 5.51 -9.89
N PRO A 4 -8.88 5.95 -11.15
CA PRO A 4 -7.59 5.70 -11.82
C PRO A 4 -6.41 6.40 -11.13
N GLU A 5 -6.67 7.45 -10.35
CA GLU A 5 -5.65 8.16 -9.59
C GLU A 5 -5.12 7.31 -8.42
N TYR A 6 -5.86 6.31 -7.94
CA TYR A 6 -5.32 5.33 -6.98
C TYR A 6 -4.21 4.49 -7.59
N LEU A 7 -4.39 3.95 -8.81
CA LEU A 7 -3.33 3.20 -9.49
C LEU A 7 -2.11 4.10 -9.77
N LEU A 8 -2.36 5.34 -10.18
CA LEU A 8 -1.29 6.31 -10.37
C LEU A 8 -0.54 6.60 -9.07
N ALA A 9 -1.25 6.73 -7.95
CA ALA A 9 -0.65 6.91 -6.62
C ALA A 9 0.19 5.69 -6.22
N ALA A 10 -0.32 4.46 -6.40
CA ALA A 10 0.42 3.23 -6.12
C ALA A 10 1.73 3.15 -6.93
N LYS A 11 1.67 3.48 -8.23
CA LYS A 11 2.86 3.56 -9.10
C LYS A 11 3.87 4.60 -8.62
N ARG A 12 3.41 5.79 -8.23
CA ARG A 12 4.28 6.84 -7.68
C ARG A 12 4.90 6.43 -6.35
N HIS A 13 4.16 5.79 -5.46
CA HIS A 13 4.70 5.24 -4.21
C HIS A 13 5.76 4.19 -4.48
N SER A 14 5.54 3.27 -5.43
CA SER A 14 6.54 2.28 -5.84
C SER A 14 7.84 2.91 -6.34
N GLU A 15 7.76 3.96 -7.16
CA GLU A 15 8.96 4.69 -7.63
C GLU A 15 9.68 5.40 -6.47
N THR A 16 8.95 6.04 -5.55
CA THR A 16 9.56 6.63 -4.35
C THR A 16 10.22 5.58 -3.47
N CYS A 17 9.58 4.42 -3.26
CA CYS A 17 10.16 3.31 -2.49
C CYS A 17 11.46 2.80 -3.11
N LYS A 18 11.56 2.77 -4.44
CA LYS A 18 12.79 2.41 -5.13
C LYS A 18 13.94 3.37 -4.79
N VAL A 19 13.69 4.68 -4.84
CA VAL A 19 14.68 5.70 -4.47
C VAL A 19 15.06 5.61 -2.98
N LEU A 20 14.09 5.35 -2.10
CA LEU A 20 14.36 5.13 -0.68
C LEU A 20 15.24 3.90 -0.45
N GLN A 21 14.95 2.79 -1.12
CA GLN A 21 15.76 1.58 -1.04
C GLN A 21 17.21 1.85 -1.46
N GLU A 22 17.43 2.49 -2.60
CA GLU A 22 18.77 2.87 -3.08
C GLU A 22 19.52 3.75 -2.06
N ARG A 23 18.80 4.67 -1.41
CA ARG A 23 19.39 5.53 -0.37
C ARG A 23 19.75 4.77 0.90
N ILE A 24 18.91 3.83 1.33
CA ILE A 24 19.17 2.99 2.51
C ILE A 24 20.39 2.09 2.26
N GLU A 25 20.48 1.47 1.09
CA GLU A 25 21.62 0.61 0.71
C GLU A 25 22.95 1.39 0.66
N ALA A 26 22.90 2.66 0.27
CA ALA A 26 24.06 3.55 0.34
C ALA A 26 24.49 3.86 1.79
N CYS A 27 23.55 3.97 2.74
CA CYS A 27 23.86 4.16 4.16
C CYS A 27 24.51 2.93 4.79
N LEU A 28 24.08 1.71 4.41
CA LEU A 28 24.72 0.46 4.85
C LEU A 28 26.19 0.39 4.43
N SER A 29 26.46 0.80 3.19
CA SER A 29 27.82 0.83 2.64
C SER A 29 28.75 1.82 3.34
N ALA A 30 28.17 2.80 4.05
CA ALA A 30 28.89 3.83 4.79
C ALA A 30 28.95 3.58 6.32
N ASP A 31 28.53 2.39 6.79
CA ASP A 31 28.48 2.02 8.21
C ASP A 31 27.59 2.96 9.05
N GLN A 32 26.46 3.40 8.48
CA GLN A 32 25.49 4.33 9.09
C GLN A 32 24.16 3.67 9.48
N GLU A 33 24.14 2.34 9.62
CA GLU A 33 22.93 1.54 9.87
C GLU A 33 22.18 1.94 11.15
N GLN A 34 22.88 2.47 12.15
CA GLN A 34 22.26 2.88 13.42
C GLN A 34 21.89 4.37 13.47
N SER A 35 22.02 5.09 12.35
CA SER A 35 21.67 6.51 12.34
C SER A 35 20.16 6.72 12.37
N LEU A 36 19.70 7.78 13.06
CA LEU A 36 18.30 8.20 13.03
C LEU A 36 17.81 8.43 11.58
N GLN A 37 18.69 8.89 10.69
CA GLN A 37 18.37 9.03 9.28
C GLN A 37 18.06 7.67 8.62
N PHE A 38 18.87 6.64 8.88
CA PHE A 38 18.63 5.30 8.37
C PHE A 38 17.28 4.75 8.84
N GLN A 39 17.02 4.81 10.15
CA GLN A 39 15.76 4.34 10.74
C GLN A 39 14.54 5.07 10.13
N ASN A 40 14.62 6.39 9.97
CA ASN A 40 13.57 7.18 9.32
C ASN A 40 13.34 6.78 7.86
N LEU A 41 14.39 6.44 7.12
CA LEU A 41 14.26 5.96 5.74
C LEU A 41 13.61 4.58 5.69
N VAL A 42 14.01 3.65 6.57
CA VAL A 42 13.40 2.31 6.68
C VAL A 42 11.92 2.42 7.02
N LEU A 43 11.56 3.23 8.02
CA LEU A 43 10.15 3.46 8.38
C LEU A 43 9.36 4.10 7.24
N SER A 44 9.96 5.05 6.50
CA SER A 44 9.35 5.66 5.32
C SER A 44 9.11 4.65 4.19
N LEU A 45 10.05 3.73 3.97
CA LEU A 45 9.91 2.66 2.98
C LEU A 45 8.77 1.72 3.36
N TYR A 46 8.68 1.32 4.64
CA TYR A 46 7.59 0.48 5.15
C TYR A 46 6.23 1.18 5.01
N TYR A 47 6.15 2.44 5.44
CA TYR A 47 4.95 3.28 5.36
C TYR A 47 4.42 3.39 3.92
N LEU A 48 5.26 3.77 2.98
CA LEU A 48 4.85 3.94 1.58
C LEU A 48 4.54 2.60 0.89
N SER A 49 5.20 1.51 1.28
CA SER A 49 4.94 0.19 0.72
C SER A 49 3.52 -0.29 1.02
N GLY A 50 2.97 -0.05 2.22
CA GLY A 50 1.56 -0.39 2.49
C GLY A 50 0.57 0.48 1.70
N TYR A 51 0.90 1.74 1.40
CA TYR A 51 0.06 2.55 0.50
C TYR A 51 0.02 2.00 -0.94
N ILE A 52 1.04 1.27 -1.39
CA ILE A 52 1.00 0.56 -2.67
C ILE A 52 -0.14 -0.47 -2.63
N VAL A 53 -0.26 -1.25 -1.56
CA VAL A 53 -1.34 -2.25 -1.38
C VAL A 53 -2.70 -1.57 -1.30
N GLU A 54 -2.86 -0.59 -0.42
CA GLU A 54 -4.13 0.12 -0.21
C GLU A 54 -4.67 0.70 -1.53
N CYS A 55 -3.82 1.43 -2.26
CA CYS A 55 -4.21 2.08 -3.50
C CYS A 55 -4.48 1.05 -4.61
N SER A 56 -3.72 -0.04 -4.67
CA SER A 56 -3.93 -1.13 -5.64
C SER A 56 -5.29 -1.80 -5.42
N LEU A 57 -5.62 -2.15 -4.18
CA LEU A 57 -6.92 -2.73 -3.82
C LEU A 57 -8.07 -1.79 -4.17
N LYS A 58 -7.97 -0.50 -3.78
CA LYS A 58 -9.03 0.49 -4.06
C LYS A 58 -9.26 0.69 -5.55
N TYR A 59 -8.18 0.80 -6.31
CA TYR A 59 -8.26 0.86 -7.78
C TYR A 59 -9.01 -0.36 -8.31
N LYS A 60 -8.58 -1.57 -7.93
CA LYS A 60 -9.11 -2.79 -8.54
C LYS A 60 -10.57 -3.04 -8.21
N ILE A 61 -10.99 -2.75 -6.98
CA ILE A 61 -12.39 -2.83 -6.56
C ILE A 61 -13.26 -1.91 -7.43
N LEU A 62 -12.84 -0.66 -7.63
CA LEU A 62 -13.62 0.33 -8.38
C LEU A 62 -13.63 0.05 -9.89
N ASP A 63 -12.52 -0.44 -10.44
CA ASP A 63 -12.39 -0.94 -11.81
C ASP A 63 -13.39 -2.08 -12.07
N LEU A 64 -13.39 -3.12 -11.22
CA LEU A 64 -14.29 -4.27 -11.35
C LEU A 64 -15.77 -3.94 -11.16
N LEU A 65 -16.07 -2.94 -10.33
CA LEU A 65 -17.44 -2.44 -10.14
C LEU A 65 -17.91 -1.56 -11.30
N GLY A 66 -17.06 -1.22 -12.25
CA GLY A 66 -17.40 -0.31 -13.35
C GLY A 66 -17.70 1.11 -12.88
N PHE A 67 -17.01 1.60 -11.84
CA PHE A 67 -17.20 2.96 -11.35
C PHE A 67 -16.81 3.97 -12.43
N ASP A 68 -17.54 5.08 -12.57
CA ASP A 68 -17.26 6.09 -13.60
C ASP A 68 -15.92 6.79 -13.32
N ILE A 69 -15.01 6.77 -14.31
CA ILE A 69 -13.68 7.40 -14.27
C ILE A 69 -13.74 8.92 -14.01
N ASN A 70 -14.87 9.57 -14.30
CA ASN A 70 -15.03 11.01 -14.17
C ASN A 70 -15.62 11.42 -12.81
N ILE A 71 -16.14 10.47 -12.04
CA ILE A 71 -16.74 10.73 -10.73
C ILE A 71 -15.67 10.65 -9.64
N ASN A 72 -15.75 11.57 -8.69
CA ASN A 72 -14.90 11.53 -7.50
C ASN A 72 -15.31 10.37 -6.59
N VAL A 73 -14.32 9.65 -6.08
CA VAL A 73 -14.47 8.66 -5.01
C VAL A 73 -14.55 9.42 -3.69
N ASP A 74 -15.72 9.97 -3.42
CA ASP A 74 -16.09 10.66 -2.18
C ASP A 74 -17.53 10.32 -1.79
N LYS A 75 -18.02 10.87 -0.67
CA LYS A 75 -19.40 10.61 -0.20
C LYS A 75 -20.45 10.94 -1.26
N SER A 76 -20.28 12.03 -2.02
CA SER A 76 -21.23 12.47 -3.03
C SER A 76 -21.19 11.55 -4.24
N GLY A 77 -20.01 11.31 -4.79
CA GLY A 77 -19.84 10.48 -5.99
C GLY A 77 -20.22 9.02 -5.76
N CYS A 78 -19.83 8.43 -4.62
CA CYS A 78 -20.22 7.07 -4.26
C CYS A 78 -21.74 6.94 -4.10
N ASN A 79 -22.37 7.79 -3.29
CA ASN A 79 -23.81 7.74 -3.09
C ASN A 79 -24.61 8.04 -4.37
N GLY A 80 -24.13 8.99 -5.18
CA GLY A 80 -24.76 9.36 -6.46
C GLY A 80 -24.67 8.28 -7.53
N SER A 81 -23.59 7.49 -7.53
CA SER A 81 -23.43 6.35 -8.46
C SER A 81 -24.34 5.17 -8.15
N GLY A 82 -24.69 4.96 -6.87
CA GLY A 82 -25.38 3.76 -6.40
C GLY A 82 -24.57 2.45 -6.46
N ILE A 83 -23.30 2.50 -6.86
CA ILE A 83 -22.44 1.31 -7.08
C ILE A 83 -21.80 0.82 -5.77
N ILE A 84 -21.35 1.74 -4.94
CA ILE A 84 -20.64 1.44 -3.69
C ILE A 84 -20.90 2.56 -2.67
N LYS A 85 -20.97 2.22 -1.38
CA LYS A 85 -21.00 3.24 -0.31
C LYS A 85 -19.59 3.72 -0.03
N TYR A 86 -19.42 5.02 0.17
CA TYR A 86 -18.09 5.60 0.43
C TYR A 86 -17.34 4.93 1.60
N ASN A 87 -18.04 4.54 2.67
CA ASN A 87 -17.40 3.91 3.82
C ASN A 87 -16.83 2.51 3.53
N GLU A 88 -17.27 1.85 2.46
CA GLU A 88 -16.75 0.54 2.04
C GLU A 88 -15.39 0.67 1.34
N ILE A 89 -15.02 1.87 0.90
CA ILE A 89 -13.72 2.16 0.26
C ILE A 89 -12.86 3.12 1.09
N ALA A 90 -13.47 3.91 1.98
CA ALA A 90 -12.81 4.87 2.85
C ALA A 90 -12.25 4.23 4.13
N THR A 91 -11.50 3.13 3.96
CA THR A 91 -10.77 2.43 5.03
C THR A 91 -9.30 2.31 4.66
N HIS A 92 -8.46 2.11 5.68
CA HIS A 92 -7.04 1.78 5.55
C HIS A 92 -6.76 0.29 5.82
N LYS A 93 -7.77 -0.45 6.29
CA LYS A 93 -7.63 -1.87 6.62
C LYS A 93 -7.61 -2.70 5.36
N PHE A 94 -6.54 -3.46 5.18
CA PHE A 94 -6.38 -4.31 4.01
C PHE A 94 -7.41 -5.44 3.98
N ASP A 95 -7.70 -6.07 5.12
CA ASP A 95 -8.73 -7.12 5.23
C ASP A 95 -10.10 -6.67 4.71
N ASP A 96 -10.54 -5.46 5.08
CA ASP A 96 -11.85 -4.93 4.63
C ASP A 96 -11.88 -4.78 3.10
N LEU A 97 -10.79 -4.25 2.53
CA LEU A 97 -10.64 -4.06 1.09
C LEU A 97 -10.51 -5.40 0.35
N GLN A 98 -9.74 -6.34 0.89
CA GLN A 98 -9.56 -7.67 0.29
C GLN A 98 -10.84 -8.49 0.36
N ASN A 99 -11.56 -8.47 1.48
CA ASN A 99 -12.88 -9.11 1.56
C ASN A 99 -13.83 -8.58 0.50
N ARG A 100 -13.79 -7.26 0.23
CA ARG A 100 -14.55 -6.67 -0.86
C ARG A 100 -14.05 -7.14 -2.23
N LEU A 101 -12.74 -7.13 -2.48
CA LEU A 101 -12.17 -7.62 -3.73
C LEU A 101 -12.51 -9.09 -3.99
N SER A 102 -12.40 -9.94 -2.98
CA SER A 102 -12.72 -11.37 -3.00
C SER A 102 -14.19 -11.65 -3.33
N SER A 103 -15.10 -10.71 -3.04
CA SER A 103 -16.51 -10.79 -3.46
C SER A 103 -16.71 -10.52 -4.95
N LEU A 104 -15.71 -9.95 -5.64
CA LEU A 104 -15.74 -9.61 -7.06
C LEU A 104 -14.91 -10.59 -7.90
N ILE A 105 -13.73 -11.00 -7.41
CA ILE A 105 -12.80 -11.96 -8.06
C ILE A 105 -12.03 -12.77 -7.01
N SER A 106 -11.71 -14.04 -7.29
CA SER A 106 -10.99 -14.92 -6.33
C SER A 106 -9.47 -14.94 -6.46
N ASP A 107 -8.93 -14.59 -7.63
CA ASP A 107 -7.56 -14.95 -8.00
C ASP A 107 -6.52 -13.87 -7.70
N LEU A 108 -6.89 -12.85 -6.91
CA LEU A 108 -6.04 -11.71 -6.59
C LEU A 108 -6.06 -11.43 -5.09
N THR A 109 -4.89 -11.57 -4.46
CA THR A 109 -4.70 -11.33 -3.03
C THR A 109 -3.44 -10.52 -2.77
N TYR A 110 -3.50 -9.63 -1.77
CA TYR A 110 -2.31 -8.94 -1.24
C TYR A 110 -1.55 -9.79 -0.22
N GLU A 111 -2.15 -10.86 0.29
CA GLU A 111 -1.60 -11.67 1.39
C GLU A 111 -0.28 -12.36 1.00
N SER A 112 0.49 -12.74 2.01
CA SER A 112 1.78 -13.41 1.83
C SER A 112 1.82 -14.76 2.52
N ASN A 113 2.32 -15.78 1.81
CA ASN A 113 2.64 -17.07 2.43
C ASN A 113 3.89 -17.01 3.33
N ASN A 114 4.68 -15.93 3.24
CA ASN A 114 5.78 -15.67 4.17
C ASN A 114 5.23 -15.00 5.44
N SER A 115 5.36 -15.68 6.58
CA SER A 115 4.82 -15.25 7.88
C SER A 115 5.38 -13.91 8.37
N GLN A 116 6.62 -13.56 8.05
CA GLN A 116 7.20 -12.27 8.45
C GLN A 116 6.56 -11.12 7.67
N ILE A 117 6.42 -11.29 6.35
CA ILE A 117 5.74 -10.30 5.50
C ILE A 117 4.27 -10.19 5.91
N GLU A 118 3.62 -11.30 6.23
CA GLU A 118 2.23 -11.32 6.69
C GLU A 118 2.06 -10.53 8.00
N GLN A 119 2.98 -10.68 8.96
CA GLN A 119 2.98 -9.86 10.17
C GLN A 119 3.16 -8.37 9.87
N LEU A 120 4.01 -8.01 8.90
CA LEU A 120 4.14 -6.61 8.47
C LEU A 120 2.87 -6.10 7.78
N LEU A 121 2.18 -6.91 6.99
CA LEU A 121 0.89 -6.55 6.39
C LEU A 121 -0.17 -6.27 7.47
N ILE A 122 -0.29 -7.18 8.45
CA ILE A 122 -1.26 -7.07 9.56
C ILE A 122 -0.97 -5.84 10.43
N ASN A 123 0.31 -5.56 10.71
CA ASN A 123 0.72 -4.47 11.59
C ASN A 123 0.82 -3.11 10.89
N TRP A 124 0.63 -3.06 9.57
CA TRP A 124 0.69 -1.80 8.84
C TRP A 124 -0.51 -0.92 9.16
N ASP A 125 -0.23 0.34 9.44
CA ASP A 125 -1.25 1.38 9.63
C ASP A 125 -0.64 2.75 9.29
N PRO A 126 -1.42 3.71 8.74
CA PRO A 126 -0.90 5.04 8.41
C PRO A 126 -0.26 5.79 9.58
N SER A 127 -0.64 5.49 10.84
CA SER A 127 -0.07 6.09 12.03
C SER A 127 1.38 5.69 12.29
N ILE A 128 1.92 4.64 11.63
CA ILE A 128 3.28 4.17 11.89
C ILE A 128 4.31 5.28 11.67
N ARG A 129 4.02 6.25 10.80
CA ARG A 129 4.89 7.40 10.50
C ARG A 129 5.16 8.30 11.70
N TYR A 130 4.38 8.16 12.77
CA TYR A 130 4.51 8.91 14.02
C TYR A 130 5.00 8.06 15.18
N LYS A 131 5.20 6.76 14.96
CA LYS A 131 5.63 5.82 15.99
C LYS A 131 7.14 5.69 15.96
N ASP A 132 7.73 5.52 17.13
CA ASP A 132 9.13 5.15 17.29
C ASP A 132 9.21 3.62 17.27
N ILE A 133 9.37 3.06 16.07
CA ILE A 133 9.44 1.61 15.84
C ILE A 133 10.75 1.33 15.11
N ASP A 134 11.55 0.45 15.68
CA ASP A 134 12.71 -0.11 15.01
C ASP A 134 12.30 -1.35 14.20
N LEU A 135 12.58 -1.33 12.91
CA LEU A 135 12.24 -2.41 11.99
C LEU A 135 13.49 -2.87 11.25
N PRO A 136 13.79 -4.18 11.20
CA PRO A 136 14.89 -4.68 10.41
C PRO A 136 14.72 -4.30 8.93
N TYR A 137 15.73 -3.68 8.35
CA TYR A 137 15.68 -3.27 6.94
C TYR A 137 15.46 -4.47 6.00
N SER A 138 16.02 -5.64 6.31
CA SER A 138 15.80 -6.88 5.56
C SER A 138 14.31 -7.17 5.39
N ASP A 139 13.56 -7.08 6.47
CA ASP A 139 12.15 -7.44 6.51
C ASP A 139 11.31 -6.40 5.76
N VAL A 140 11.65 -5.12 5.92
CA VAL A 140 11.02 -4.01 5.20
C VAL A 140 11.30 -4.07 3.69
N LYS A 141 12.51 -4.49 3.30
CA LYS A 141 12.87 -4.70 1.90
C LYS A 141 12.06 -5.82 1.28
N ASP A 142 11.92 -6.95 1.96
CA ASP A 142 11.11 -8.08 1.48
C ASP A 142 9.63 -7.70 1.40
N PHE A 143 9.12 -6.95 2.38
CA PHE A 143 7.78 -6.36 2.33
C PHE A 143 7.60 -5.45 1.13
N TYR A 144 8.52 -4.51 0.87
CA TYR A 144 8.48 -3.66 -0.30
C TYR A 144 8.43 -4.49 -1.61
N LEU A 145 9.29 -5.50 -1.75
CA LEU A 145 9.32 -6.35 -2.93
C LEU A 145 8.00 -7.11 -3.13
N HIS A 146 7.39 -7.58 -2.04
CA HIS A 146 6.07 -8.19 -2.05
C HIS A 146 4.98 -7.23 -2.55
N THR A 147 4.89 -6.03 -1.97
CA THR A 147 3.90 -5.02 -2.39
C THR A 147 4.11 -4.57 -3.85
N ARG A 148 5.36 -4.48 -4.30
CA ARG A 148 5.70 -4.20 -5.71
C ARG A 148 5.27 -5.34 -6.63
N SER A 149 5.42 -6.60 -6.20
CA SER A 149 4.94 -7.76 -6.96
C SER A 149 3.42 -7.71 -7.11
N PHE A 150 2.70 -7.44 -6.03
CA PHE A 150 1.24 -7.27 -6.04
C PHE A 150 0.78 -6.18 -7.01
N LEU A 151 1.43 -5.00 -7.01
CA LEU A 151 1.14 -3.90 -7.93
C LEU A 151 1.23 -4.29 -9.41
N ARG A 152 2.08 -5.26 -9.79
CA ARG A 152 2.24 -5.70 -11.19
C ARG A 152 0.99 -6.42 -11.73
N ASN A 153 0.09 -6.85 -10.85
CA ASN A 153 -1.16 -7.52 -11.21
C ASN A 153 -2.35 -6.54 -11.38
N MET A 154 -2.11 -5.22 -11.27
CA MET A 154 -3.12 -4.16 -11.39
C MET A 154 -3.20 -3.60 -12.81
#